data_AF-A0A938WZP8-F1
#
_entry.id   AF-A0A938WZP8-F1
#
_cell.length_a   1.000
_cell.length_b   1.000
_cell.length_c   1.000
_cell.angle_alpha   90.00
_cell.angle_beta   90.00
_cell.angle_gamma   90.00
#
_symmetry.space_group_name_H-M   'P 1'
#
loop_
_entity.id
_entity.type
_entity.pdbx_description
1 polymer ?
#
loop_
_entity_poly.entity_id
_entity_poly.type
_entity_poly.pdbx_seq_one_letter_code
_entity_poly.pdbx_strand_id
1 'polypeptide(L)'
;TWATLERGLAQRVDALNAYLRDIYGAKEIVREGVVPEDFAFASSGYLPQCEGVTPPCGIYSHISGIDLVEGTDGSWYVREDNLRIPSGASYPLIARSLCRRCDDTTFRRVPVVDNRDYGRRLKEVMDHVNRGGINVVLTPGRYNAAYFEHAYLAEQADALLATPDELFYE
;
A
#
# COMPACT_ATOMS: atom_id res chain seq x y z
N THR A 1 4.01 21.93 2.26
CA THR A 1 4.03 21.44 3.66
C THR A 1 3.58 20.00 3.69
N TRP A 2 3.83 19.27 4.78
CA TRP A 2 3.30 17.90 4.95
C TRP A 2 1.77 17.85 4.79
N ALA A 3 1.02 18.80 5.36
CA ALA A 3 -0.44 18.82 5.25
C ALA A 3 -0.94 18.95 3.79
N THR A 4 -0.23 19.69 2.93
CA THR A 4 -0.55 19.76 1.50
C THR A 4 -0.25 18.43 0.81
N LEU A 5 0.90 17.83 1.11
CA LEU A 5 1.29 16.52 0.57
C LEU A 5 0.31 15.42 0.96
N GLU A 6 0.00 15.31 2.25
CA GLU A 6 -0.93 14.32 2.80
C GLU A 6 -2.30 14.40 2.11
N ARG A 7 -2.85 15.60 1.95
CA ARG A 7 -4.11 15.80 1.23
C ARG A 7 -4.04 15.38 -0.24
N GLY A 8 -2.95 15.72 -0.92
CA GLY A 8 -2.74 15.34 -2.33
C GLY A 8 -2.58 13.83 -2.49
N LEU A 9 -1.85 13.18 -1.59
CA LEU A 9 -1.66 11.74 -1.56
C LEU A 9 -2.97 11.01 -1.30
N ALA A 10 -3.76 11.45 -0.33
CA ALA A 10 -5.08 10.87 -0.04
C ALA A 10 -6.00 10.99 -1.27
N GLN A 11 -6.12 12.18 -1.85
CA GLN A 11 -6.91 12.41 -3.07
C GLN A 11 -6.47 11.48 -4.21
N ARG A 12 -5.16 11.31 -4.41
CA ARG A 12 -4.63 10.45 -5.48
C ARG A 12 -4.99 8.99 -5.25
N VAL A 13 -4.81 8.48 -4.03
CA VAL A 13 -5.14 7.08 -3.70
C VAL A 13 -6.64 6.81 -3.82
N ASP A 14 -7.49 7.77 -3.46
CA ASP A 14 -8.94 7.68 -3.66
C ASP A 14 -9.28 7.60 -5.16
N ALA A 15 -8.67 8.45 -5.99
CA ALA A 15 -8.87 8.43 -7.44
C ALA A 15 -8.38 7.12 -8.08
N LEU A 16 -7.25 6.58 -7.63
CA LEU A 16 -6.72 5.29 -8.11
C LEU A 16 -7.65 4.12 -7.75
N ASN A 17 -8.18 4.10 -6.53
CA ASN A 17 -9.17 3.09 -6.14
C ASN A 17 -10.49 3.24 -6.91
N ALA A 18 -10.94 4.47 -7.17
CA ALA A 18 -12.12 4.72 -8.00
C ALA A 18 -11.91 4.26 -9.45
N TYR A 19 -10.73 4.51 -10.01
CA TYR A 19 -10.35 4.01 -11.34
C TYR A 19 -10.37 2.49 -11.40
N LEU A 20 -9.75 1.80 -10.43
CA LEU A 20 -9.74 0.34 -10.38
C LEU A 20 -11.17 -0.24 -10.29
N ARG A 21 -12.03 0.38 -9.48
CA ARG A 21 -13.45 0.00 -9.40
C ARG A 21 -14.18 0.18 -10.72
N ASP A 22 -13.94 1.30 -11.40
CA ASP A 22 -14.62 1.60 -12.65
C ASP A 22 -14.18 0.65 -13.78
N ILE A 23 -12.88 0.44 -13.95
CA ILE A 23 -12.33 -0.41 -15.02
C ILE A 23 -12.81 -1.86 -14.90
N TYR A 24 -12.84 -2.43 -13.68
CA TYR A 24 -13.39 -3.78 -13.48
C TYR A 24 -14.92 -3.83 -13.37
N GLY A 25 -15.58 -2.67 -13.46
CA GLY A 25 -17.03 -2.51 -13.35
C GLY A 25 -17.63 -1.87 -14.60
N ALA A 26 -18.17 -0.65 -14.43
CA ALA A 26 -18.97 0.04 -15.43
C ALA A 26 -18.18 0.61 -16.62
N LYS A 27 -16.87 0.84 -16.45
CA LYS A 27 -15.94 1.37 -17.46
C LYS A 27 -16.37 2.75 -17.98
N GLU A 28 -16.94 3.58 -17.12
CA GLU A 28 -17.45 4.90 -17.48
C GLU A 28 -16.31 5.81 -17.95
N ILE A 29 -15.12 5.77 -17.32
CA ILE A 29 -13.96 6.58 -17.73
C ILE A 29 -13.48 6.28 -19.16
N VAL A 30 -13.72 5.05 -19.65
CA VAL A 30 -13.44 4.64 -21.02
C VAL A 30 -14.59 5.02 -21.95
N ARG A 31 -15.84 4.80 -21.53
CA ARG A 31 -17.05 5.17 -22.30
C ARG A 31 -17.14 6.67 -22.55
N GLU A 32 -16.71 7.49 -21.60
CA GLU A 32 -16.62 8.95 -21.72
C GLU A 32 -15.39 9.42 -22.51
N GLY A 33 -14.49 8.51 -22.89
CA GLY A 33 -13.30 8.81 -23.69
C GLY A 33 -12.18 9.52 -22.92
N VAL A 34 -12.24 9.56 -21.58
CA VAL A 34 -11.20 10.18 -20.74
C VAL A 34 -9.93 9.32 -20.72
N VAL A 35 -10.09 8.01 -20.58
CA VAL A 35 -8.99 7.03 -20.74
C VAL A 35 -9.23 6.22 -22.01
N PRO A 36 -8.27 6.19 -22.96
CA PRO A 36 -8.40 5.38 -24.16
C PRO A 36 -8.51 3.89 -23.83
N GLU A 37 -9.38 3.18 -24.54
CA GLU A 37 -9.63 1.74 -24.36
C GLU A 37 -8.34 0.91 -24.41
N ASP A 38 -7.51 1.15 -25.44
CA ASP A 38 -6.25 0.44 -25.62
C ASP A 38 -5.25 0.66 -24.47
N PHE A 39 -5.29 1.82 -23.81
CA PHE A 39 -4.43 2.09 -22.64
C PHE A 39 -4.86 1.27 -21.42
N ALA A 40 -6.16 1.05 -21.25
CA ALA A 40 -6.67 0.28 -20.14
C ALA A 40 -6.51 -1.23 -20.37
N PHE A 41 -6.98 -1.75 -21.51
CA PHE A 41 -7.16 -3.20 -21.70
C PHE A 41 -5.99 -3.91 -22.38
N ALA A 42 -5.10 -3.20 -23.08
CA ALA A 42 -3.87 -3.81 -23.59
C ALA A 42 -2.77 -3.90 -22.50
N SER A 43 -3.00 -3.28 -21.34
CA SER A 43 -2.06 -3.31 -20.22
C SER A 43 -1.88 -4.73 -19.67
N SER A 44 -0.63 -5.14 -19.47
CA SER A 44 -0.31 -6.39 -18.75
C SER A 44 -0.77 -6.40 -17.29
N GLY A 45 -1.13 -5.24 -16.73
CA GLY A 45 -1.69 -5.11 -15.39
C GLY A 45 -3.20 -5.32 -15.33
N TYR A 46 -3.91 -5.31 -16.46
CA TYR A 46 -5.33 -5.61 -16.50
C TYR A 46 -5.56 -7.13 -16.45
N LEU A 47 -6.40 -7.56 -15.51
CA LEU A 47 -6.70 -8.96 -15.27
C LEU A 47 -8.17 -9.23 -15.61
N PRO A 48 -8.50 -9.82 -16.78
CA PRO A 48 -9.89 -10.15 -17.15
C PRO A 48 -10.61 -11.02 -16.11
N GLN A 49 -9.87 -11.79 -15.31
CA GLN A 49 -10.40 -12.63 -14.23
C GLN A 49 -10.99 -11.81 -13.07
N CYS A 50 -10.64 -10.53 -12.97
CA CYS A 50 -11.17 -9.62 -11.96
C CYS A 50 -12.44 -8.87 -12.44
N GLU A 51 -12.90 -9.10 -13.67
CA GLU A 51 -14.11 -8.46 -14.20
C GLU A 51 -15.36 -8.81 -13.37
N GLY A 52 -16.09 -7.77 -12.96
CA GLY A 52 -17.27 -7.91 -12.10
C GLY A 52 -16.94 -8.30 -10.65
N VAL A 53 -15.67 -8.51 -10.29
CA VAL A 53 -15.25 -8.83 -8.92
C VAL A 53 -15.12 -7.53 -8.12
N THR A 54 -15.89 -7.44 -7.04
CA THR A 54 -15.77 -6.34 -6.07
C THR A 54 -15.12 -6.85 -4.79
N PRO A 55 -13.93 -6.34 -4.42
CA PRO A 55 -13.29 -6.71 -3.15
C PRO A 55 -14.11 -6.21 -1.95
N PRO A 56 -13.89 -6.77 -0.74
CA PRO A 56 -14.53 -6.26 0.47
C PRO A 56 -14.34 -4.74 0.62
N CYS A 57 -15.39 -4.05 1.04
CA CYS A 57 -15.45 -2.58 1.15
C CYS A 57 -15.19 -1.82 -0.18
N GLY A 58 -15.06 -2.51 -1.32
CA GLY A 58 -14.73 -1.92 -2.60
C GLY A 58 -13.34 -1.26 -2.65
N ILE A 59 -12.39 -1.75 -1.84
CA ILE A 59 -11.01 -1.26 -1.78
C ILE A 59 -10.11 -2.20 -2.58
N TYR A 60 -9.43 -1.67 -3.59
CA TYR A 60 -8.55 -2.45 -4.47
C TYR A 60 -7.09 -2.31 -4.05
N SER A 61 -6.63 -1.08 -3.79
CA SER A 61 -5.29 -0.78 -3.28
C SER A 61 -5.39 -0.39 -1.80
N HIS A 62 -5.18 -1.36 -0.91
CA HIS A 62 -5.21 -1.19 0.54
C HIS A 62 -3.99 -0.43 1.05
N ILE A 63 -2.84 -0.64 0.41
CA ILE A 63 -1.56 0.03 0.68
C ILE A 63 -1.05 0.53 -0.66
N SER A 64 -0.72 1.82 -0.73
CA SER A 64 -0.22 2.45 -1.94
C SER A 64 1.11 3.14 -1.63
N GLY A 65 2.18 2.73 -2.32
CA GLY A 65 3.46 3.42 -2.28
C GLY A 65 3.49 4.53 -3.34
N ILE A 66 3.67 5.79 -2.95
CA ILE A 66 3.69 6.92 -3.88
C ILE A 66 5.08 7.54 -3.85
N ASP A 67 5.82 7.40 -4.95
CA ASP A 67 7.18 7.92 -5.05
C ASP A 67 7.14 9.41 -5.40
N LEU A 68 7.75 10.21 -4.55
CA LEU A 68 7.76 11.66 -4.68
C LEU A 68 9.18 12.18 -4.94
N VAL A 69 9.26 13.21 -5.79
CA VAL A 69 10.49 14.00 -6.00
C VAL A 69 10.18 15.48 -5.80
N GLU A 70 11.10 16.19 -5.18
CA GLU A 70 11.03 17.65 -5.06
C GLU A 70 11.82 18.28 -6.21
N GLY A 71 11.15 19.12 -6.99
CA GLY A 71 11.75 19.89 -8.07
C GLY A 71 12.64 21.01 -7.54
N THR A 72 13.45 21.58 -8.42
CA THR A 72 14.32 22.72 -8.09
C THR A 72 13.54 23.99 -7.73
N ASP A 73 12.26 24.04 -8.08
CA ASP A 73 11.32 25.10 -7.73
C ASP A 73 10.63 24.88 -6.36
N GLY A 74 10.94 23.78 -5.67
CA GLY A 74 10.31 23.38 -4.40
C GLY A 74 8.94 22.72 -4.57
N SER A 75 8.51 22.45 -5.82
CA SER A 75 7.26 21.73 -6.09
C SER A 75 7.46 20.22 -5.94
N TRP A 76 6.44 19.53 -5.43
CA TRP A 76 6.46 18.08 -5.30
C TRP A 76 5.77 17.42 -6.49
N TYR A 77 6.40 16.40 -7.05
CA TYR A 77 5.90 15.63 -8.19
C TYR A 77 5.82 14.15 -7.84
N VAL A 78 4.74 13.51 -8.28
CA VAL A 78 4.62 12.05 -8.25
C VAL A 78 5.40 11.48 -9.42
N ARG A 79 6.32 10.56 -9.11
CA ARG A 79 7.13 9.85 -10.10
C ARG A 79 6.51 8.50 -10.46
N GLU A 80 6.02 7.77 -9.47
CA GLU A 80 5.50 6.41 -9.65
C GLU A 80 4.46 6.06 -8.57
N ASP A 81 3.48 5.23 -8.95
CA ASP A 81 2.48 4.65 -8.05
C ASP A 81 2.68 3.13 -7.95
N ASN A 82 2.91 2.65 -6.74
CA ASN A 82 3.12 1.25 -6.41
C ASN A 82 1.87 0.68 -5.73
N LEU A 83 0.98 0.05 -6.51
CA LEU A 83 -0.32 -0.48 -6.05
C LEU A 83 -0.39 -2.00 -5.98
N ARG A 84 0.70 -2.71 -6.32
CA ARG A 84 0.76 -4.17 -6.30
C ARG A 84 1.14 -4.69 -4.92
N ILE A 85 2.45 -4.74 -4.66
CA ILE A 85 3.03 -5.16 -3.39
C ILE A 85 4.06 -4.10 -3.00
N PRO A 86 3.62 -2.91 -2.53
CA PRO A 86 4.55 -1.85 -2.16
C PRO A 86 5.38 -2.30 -0.95
N SER A 87 6.69 -2.42 -1.15
CA SER A 87 7.66 -2.73 -0.10
C SER A 87 8.40 -1.47 0.35
N GLY A 88 8.96 -1.53 1.54
CA GLY A 88 9.90 -0.52 2.06
C GLY A 88 9.47 0.10 3.38
N ALA A 89 8.27 -0.20 3.88
CA ALA A 89 7.73 0.41 5.10
C ALA A 89 8.54 0.03 6.35
N SER A 90 9.21 -1.12 6.38
CA SER A 90 10.04 -1.56 7.52
C SER A 90 11.29 -0.70 7.70
N TYR A 91 11.90 -0.22 6.61
CA TYR A 91 13.14 0.56 6.68
C TYR A 91 13.01 1.84 7.51
N PRO A 92 12.06 2.77 7.28
CA PRO A 92 11.91 3.96 8.10
C PRO A 92 11.49 3.65 9.54
N LEU A 93 10.79 2.54 9.80
CA LEU A 93 10.45 2.11 11.15
C LEU A 93 11.72 1.72 11.92
N ILE A 94 12.55 0.87 11.33
CA ILE A 94 13.79 0.37 11.93
C ILE A 94 14.81 1.50 12.06
N ALA A 95 15.02 2.29 10.99
CA ALA A 95 15.94 3.43 11.01
C ALA A 95 15.58 4.41 12.13
N ARG A 96 14.30 4.76 12.28
CA ARG A 96 13.84 5.66 13.34
C ARG A 96 14.02 5.06 14.73
N SER A 97 13.76 3.76 14.89
CA SER A 97 14.01 3.03 16.15
C SER A 97 15.49 3.06 16.54
N LEU A 98 16.40 2.78 15.59
CA LEU A 98 17.84 2.84 15.80
C LEU A 98 18.31 4.26 16.14
N CYS A 99 17.87 5.27 15.40
CA CYS A 99 18.19 6.67 15.69
C CYS A 99 17.82 7.03 17.13
N ARG A 100 16.59 6.72 17.58
CA ARG A 100 16.14 6.99 18.95
C ARG A 100 16.99 6.29 20.01
N ARG A 101 17.48 5.08 19.72
CA ARG A 101 18.32 4.30 20.64
C ARG A 101 19.75 4.81 20.72
N CYS A 102 20.29 5.29 19.60
CA CYS A 102 21.66 5.78 19.51
C CYS A 102 21.80 7.20 20.06
N ASP A 103 20.93 8.12 19.65
CA ASP A 103 20.87 9.50 20.15
C ASP A 103 19.45 10.05 20.02
N ASP A 104 18.83 10.36 21.17
CA ASP A 104 17.47 10.86 21.21
C ASP A 104 17.38 12.40 21.16
N THR A 105 18.51 13.11 21.10
CA THR A 105 18.58 14.58 21.14
C THR A 105 17.69 15.23 20.08
N THR A 106 17.73 14.73 18.84
CA THR A 106 16.89 15.24 17.74
C THR A 106 15.41 15.12 18.05
N PHE A 107 14.98 13.99 18.63
CA PHE A 107 13.58 13.73 18.95
C PHE A 107 13.08 14.50 20.17
N ARG A 108 13.98 14.95 21.05
CA ARG A 108 13.66 15.84 22.18
C ARG A 108 13.56 17.31 21.76
N ARG A 109 14.32 17.72 20.74
CA ARG A 109 14.42 19.13 20.29
C ARG A 109 13.46 19.47 19.14
N VAL A 110 13.14 18.50 18.30
CA VAL A 110 12.28 18.67 17.13
C VAL A 110 11.03 17.81 17.31
N PRO A 111 9.82 18.34 17.05
CA PRO A 111 8.58 17.57 17.14
C PRO A 111 8.43 16.63 15.93
N VAL A 112 9.27 15.60 15.86
CA VAL A 112 9.23 14.58 14.80
C VAL A 112 8.00 13.70 15.02
N VAL A 113 7.10 13.65 14.03
CA VAL A 113 5.88 12.83 14.05
C VAL A 113 6.25 11.35 14.24
N ASP A 114 5.55 10.66 15.14
CA ASP A 114 5.78 9.24 15.40
C ASP A 114 5.40 8.37 14.18
N ASN A 115 6.06 7.23 14.03
CA ASN A 115 5.74 6.20 13.03
C ASN A 115 5.57 4.81 13.64
N ARG A 116 5.73 4.67 14.96
CA ARG A 116 5.62 3.38 15.65
C ARG A 116 4.20 2.79 15.60
N ASP A 117 3.20 3.59 15.23
CA ASP A 117 1.81 3.17 15.10
C ASP A 117 1.50 2.51 13.74
N TYR A 118 2.47 2.40 12.82
CA TYR A 118 2.26 1.77 11.50
C TYR A 118 1.75 0.32 11.60
N GLY A 119 2.31 -0.50 12.50
CA GLY A 119 1.87 -1.89 12.71
C GLY A 119 0.40 -1.98 13.13
N ARG A 120 -0.01 -1.15 14.09
CA ARG A 120 -1.41 -1.05 14.52
C ARG A 120 -2.32 -0.63 13.37
N ARG A 121 -1.92 0.36 12.57
CA ARG A 121 -2.70 0.80 11.39
C ARG A 121 -2.83 -0.29 10.35
N LEU A 122 -1.75 -1.06 10.12
CA LEU A 122 -1.78 -2.19 9.20
C LEU A 122 -2.76 -3.25 9.68
N LYS A 123 -2.76 -3.59 10.97
CA LYS A 123 -3.78 -4.46 11.58
C LYS A 123 -5.19 -3.93 11.36
N GLU A 124 -5.43 -2.66 11.63
CA GLU A 124 -6.74 -2.02 11.44
C GLU A 124 -7.23 -2.11 10.00
N VAL A 125 -6.34 -1.94 9.02
CA VAL A 125 -6.66 -2.10 7.60
C VAL A 125 -7.03 -3.55 7.28
N MET A 126 -6.28 -4.53 7.79
CA MET A 126 -6.58 -5.95 7.59
C MET A 126 -7.92 -6.34 8.23
N ASP A 127 -8.14 -5.94 9.48
CA ASP A 127 -9.37 -6.22 10.23
C ASP A 127 -10.60 -5.57 9.58
N HIS A 128 -10.44 -4.39 8.99
CA HIS A 128 -11.53 -3.66 8.33
C HIS A 128 -12.14 -4.41 7.14
N VAL A 129 -11.31 -5.13 6.37
CA VAL A 129 -11.75 -5.87 5.18
C VAL A 129 -11.95 -7.38 5.43
N ASN A 130 -11.61 -7.85 6.64
CA ASN A 130 -11.77 -9.24 7.03
C ASN A 130 -13.26 -9.59 7.19
N ARG A 131 -13.71 -10.62 6.45
CA ARG A 131 -15.11 -11.09 6.44
C ARG A 131 -15.37 -12.27 7.37
N GLY A 132 -14.47 -12.49 8.33
CA GLY A 132 -14.38 -13.69 9.16
C GLY A 132 -13.17 -14.52 8.74
N GLY A 133 -12.35 -14.91 9.71
CA GLY A 133 -11.12 -15.66 9.49
C GLY A 133 -9.93 -15.06 10.22
N ILE A 134 -8.74 -15.62 9.93
CA ILE A 134 -7.47 -15.21 10.52
C ILE A 134 -6.72 -14.34 9.50
N ASN A 135 -6.15 -13.23 9.95
CA ASN A 135 -5.29 -12.39 9.11
C ASN A 135 -3.98 -13.12 8.81
N VAL A 136 -3.61 -13.19 7.53
CA VAL A 136 -2.38 -13.86 7.07
C VAL A 136 -1.64 -12.97 6.08
N VAL A 137 -0.32 -12.86 6.23
CA VAL A 137 0.61 -12.35 5.23
C VAL A 137 1.16 -13.55 4.46
N LEU A 138 0.71 -13.71 3.22
CA LEU A 138 1.21 -14.75 2.32
C LEU A 138 2.56 -14.34 1.75
N THR A 139 3.57 -15.19 1.88
CA THR A 139 4.93 -14.91 1.43
C THR A 139 5.47 -16.01 0.50
N PRO A 140 6.26 -15.66 -0.54
CA PRO A 140 6.99 -16.66 -1.35
C PRO A 140 8.14 -17.34 -0.57
N GLY A 141 8.42 -16.92 0.67
CA GLY A 141 9.38 -17.57 1.56
C GLY A 141 10.76 -16.92 1.59
N ARG A 142 11.66 -17.54 2.36
CA ARG A 142 12.95 -16.97 2.80
C ARG A 142 13.94 -16.56 1.70
N TYR A 143 13.75 -17.03 0.47
CA TYR A 143 14.62 -16.70 -0.66
C TYR A 143 14.21 -15.41 -1.38
N ASN A 144 13.10 -14.79 -0.98
CA ASN A 144 12.70 -13.49 -1.48
C ASN A 144 13.41 -12.35 -0.72
N ALA A 145 13.88 -11.34 -1.45
CA ALA A 145 14.62 -10.21 -0.87
C ALA A 145 13.82 -9.42 0.18
N ALA A 146 12.49 -9.37 0.06
CA ALA A 146 11.59 -8.70 1.00
C ALA A 146 11.08 -9.62 2.13
N TYR A 147 11.55 -10.87 2.24
CA TYR A 147 11.07 -11.82 3.24
C TYR A 147 11.15 -11.28 4.67
N PHE A 148 12.24 -10.60 4.99
CA PHE A 148 12.39 -9.94 6.30
C PHE A 148 11.24 -8.96 6.57
N GLU A 149 10.88 -8.13 5.57
CA GLU A 149 9.80 -7.16 5.72
C GLU A 149 8.43 -7.87 5.84
N HIS A 150 8.19 -8.95 5.09
CA HIS A 150 6.97 -9.73 5.23
C HIS A 150 6.81 -10.26 6.66
N ALA A 151 7.85 -10.90 7.20
CA ALA A 151 7.83 -11.43 8.56
C ALA A 151 7.69 -10.34 9.62
N TYR A 152 8.43 -9.24 9.45
CA TYR A 152 8.37 -8.10 10.35
C TYR A 152 6.96 -7.46 10.37
N LEU A 153 6.38 -7.19 9.21
CA LEU A 153 5.05 -6.58 9.13
C LEU A 153 3.93 -7.53 9.58
N ALA A 154 4.06 -8.84 9.34
CA ALA A 154 3.14 -9.84 9.89
C ALA A 154 3.12 -9.80 11.42
N GLU A 155 4.30 -9.79 12.05
CA GLU A 155 4.43 -9.67 13.52
C GLU A 155 3.83 -8.34 14.02
N GLN A 156 4.18 -7.21 13.38
CA GLN A 156 3.68 -5.89 13.79
C GLN A 156 2.17 -5.71 13.61
N ALA A 157 1.57 -6.41 12.65
CA ALA A 157 0.14 -6.38 12.38
C ALA A 157 -0.65 -7.47 13.15
N ASP A 158 0.02 -8.30 13.96
CA ASP A 158 -0.61 -9.45 14.63
C ASP A 158 -1.34 -10.34 13.61
N ALA A 159 -0.63 -10.68 12.54
CA ALA A 159 -1.07 -11.58 11.47
C ALA A 159 -0.12 -12.78 11.38
N LEU A 160 -0.63 -13.93 10.92
CA LEU A 160 0.22 -15.08 10.65
C LEU A 160 1.06 -14.85 9.40
N LEU A 161 2.29 -15.36 9.37
CA LEU A 161 3.08 -15.46 8.15
C LEU A 161 2.94 -16.88 7.62
N ALA A 162 2.55 -17.05 6.35
CA ALA A 162 2.39 -18.37 5.74
C ALA A 162 2.95 -18.42 4.32
N THR A 163 3.39 -19.59 3.88
CA THR A 163 3.73 -19.88 2.49
C THR A 163 2.57 -20.58 1.75
N PRO A 164 2.55 -20.59 0.40
CA PRO A 164 1.44 -21.19 -0.35
C PRO A 164 1.20 -22.68 -0.05
N ASP A 165 2.25 -23.43 0.29
CA ASP A 165 2.20 -24.85 0.64
C ASP A 165 1.57 -25.13 2.02
N GLU A 166 1.41 -24.11 2.86
CA GLU A 166 0.71 -24.20 4.15
C GLU A 166 -0.79 -23.91 4.03
N LEU A 167 -1.25 -23.52 2.83
CA LEU A 167 -2.65 -23.20 2.54
C LEU A 167 -3.27 -24.23 1.59
N PHE A 168 -4.49 -24.66 1.87
CA PHE A 168 -5.27 -25.52 1.00
C PHE A 168 -6.69 -24.96 0.85
N TYR A 169 -7.30 -25.25 -0.29
CA TYR A 169 -8.69 -24.94 -0.58
C TYR A 169 -9.45 -26.26 -0.69
N GLU A 170 -10.62 -26.34 -0.04
CA GLU A 170 -11.55 -27.48 -0.12
C GLU A 170 -12.55 -27.32 -1.27
#